data_AF-X1TAI6-F1
#
_entry.id   AF-X1TAI6-F1
#
_cell.length_a   1.000
_cell.length_b   1.000
_cell.length_c   1.000
_cell.angle_alpha   90.00
_cell.angle_beta   90.00
_cell.angle_gamma   90.00
#
_symmetry.space_group_name_H-M   'P 1'
#
loop_
_entity.id
_entity.type
_entity.pdbx_description
1 polymer ?
#
loop_
_entity_poly.entity_id
_entity_poly.type
_entity_poly.pdbx_seq_one_letter_code
_entity_poly.pdbx_strand_id
1 'polypeptide(L)'
;MKIGKESVYLLSFVLSFFLFAFTQAVTAQTNDVTKPEAPAKVPAEGLKNAAEVEAFFDNLVPELMEKYQVPGVAISLVKDGKQLLAKGYGYANLDTGEPVRAEETLFRIASISKLFTWIAVMQQVEEGKIDLDTDVNKYLKEFRIPDTFPGRPVTMRHLMTHTAGFDDHIEPRIYSRDSSDLEPLSVFLE
;
A
#
# COMPACT_ATOMS: atom_id res chain seq x y z
N MET A 1 -6.43 -53.78 -22.73
CA MET A 1 -6.87 -52.83 -23.77
C MET A 1 -5.99 -51.59 -23.68
N LYS A 2 -4.95 -51.50 -24.53
CA LYS A 2 -4.03 -50.36 -24.61
C LYS A 2 -4.65 -49.33 -25.55
N ILE A 3 -4.72 -48.07 -25.12
CA ILE A 3 -5.11 -46.93 -25.96
C ILE A 3 -3.89 -46.01 -26.08
N GLY A 4 -3.63 -45.58 -27.31
CA GLY A 4 -2.36 -45.11 -27.81
C GLY A 4 -1.94 -43.71 -27.39
N LYS A 5 -0.63 -43.51 -27.47
CA LYS A 5 0.06 -42.22 -27.51
C LYS A 5 -0.25 -41.57 -28.85
N GLU A 6 -0.84 -40.36 -28.84
CA GLU A 6 -0.68 -39.25 -29.80
C GLU A 6 -1.54 -38.07 -29.32
N SER A 7 -0.91 -37.06 -28.71
CA SER A 7 -1.34 -35.65 -28.57
C SER A 7 -0.36 -34.98 -27.60
N VAL A 8 0.74 -34.41 -28.11
CA VAL A 8 0.88 -32.99 -28.50
C VAL A 8 1.15 -32.10 -27.28
N TYR A 9 2.35 -31.50 -27.32
CA TYR A 9 2.84 -30.40 -26.50
C TYR A 9 1.80 -29.29 -26.33
N LEU A 10 1.33 -29.05 -25.10
CA LEU A 10 0.85 -27.75 -24.65
C LEU A 10 0.51 -27.84 -23.16
N LEU A 11 1.28 -27.18 -22.29
CA LEU A 11 0.77 -26.24 -21.27
C LEU A 11 1.89 -25.74 -20.34
N SER A 12 2.87 -25.04 -20.89
CA SER A 12 3.61 -24.00 -20.15
C SER A 12 2.72 -22.75 -19.96
N PHE A 13 1.50 -22.94 -19.45
CA PHE A 13 0.44 -21.93 -19.46
C PHE A 13 -0.23 -21.80 -18.09
N VAL A 14 0.55 -21.47 -17.06
CA VAL A 14 0.01 -20.90 -15.81
C VAL A 14 0.71 -19.59 -15.43
N LEU A 15 1.75 -19.17 -16.18
CA LEU A 15 2.44 -17.89 -15.98
C LEU A 15 1.87 -16.73 -16.82
N SER A 16 0.63 -16.85 -17.32
CA SER A 16 -0.01 -15.78 -18.11
C SER A 16 -1.47 -15.50 -17.73
N PHE A 17 -1.99 -16.09 -16.66
CA PHE A 17 -3.39 -15.89 -16.24
C PHE A 17 -3.62 -14.71 -15.28
N PHE A 18 -2.60 -13.90 -15.01
CA PHE A 18 -2.77 -12.57 -14.38
C PHE A 18 -2.77 -11.41 -15.39
N LEU A 19 -2.62 -11.69 -16.70
CA LEU A 19 -2.52 -10.66 -17.74
C LEU A 19 -3.67 -10.66 -18.76
N PHE A 20 -4.74 -11.45 -18.55
CA PHE A 20 -5.79 -11.63 -19.57
C PHE A 20 -7.24 -11.57 -19.06
N ALA A 21 -7.49 -10.86 -17.96
CA ALA A 21 -8.84 -10.60 -17.43
C ALA A 21 -9.23 -9.11 -17.46
N PHE A 22 -8.70 -8.33 -18.43
CA PHE A 22 -9.06 -6.91 -18.58
C PHE A 22 -9.50 -6.50 -19.99
N THR A 23 -9.83 -7.46 -20.87
CA THR A 23 -10.01 -7.14 -22.31
C THR A 23 -11.39 -7.44 -22.90
N GLN A 24 -12.43 -7.70 -22.10
CA GLN A 24 -13.81 -7.84 -22.61
C GLN A 24 -14.85 -7.42 -21.55
N ALA A 25 -14.94 -6.12 -21.26
CA ALA A 25 -16.15 -5.49 -20.74
C ALA A 25 -16.16 -4.00 -21.07
N VAL A 26 -16.04 -3.67 -22.36
CA VAL A 26 -16.40 -2.34 -22.88
C VAL A 26 -17.41 -2.53 -23.99
N THR A 27 -18.68 -2.53 -23.60
CA THR A 27 -19.79 -2.00 -24.41
C THR A 27 -20.88 -1.57 -23.45
N ALA A 28 -20.91 -0.27 -23.15
CA ALA A 28 -22.06 0.57 -22.78
C ALA A 28 -21.72 1.54 -21.65
N GLN A 29 -21.12 2.68 -22.02
CA GLN A 29 -21.58 4.04 -21.70
C GLN A 29 -20.43 5.02 -22.03
N THR A 30 -20.56 5.67 -23.19
CA THR A 30 -19.74 6.78 -23.62
C THR A 30 -20.14 8.02 -22.82
N ASN A 31 -19.51 8.21 -21.67
CA ASN A 31 -19.31 9.55 -21.11
C ASN A 31 -17.80 9.78 -21.11
N ASP A 32 -17.39 10.74 -21.92
CA ASP A 32 -16.09 11.38 -22.07
C ASP A 32 -15.13 11.19 -20.86
N VAL A 33 -14.36 10.10 -20.86
CA VAL A 33 -13.17 9.98 -20.01
C VAL A 33 -11.98 10.20 -20.93
N THR A 34 -11.56 11.46 -21.01
CA THR A 34 -10.27 11.82 -21.59
C THR A 34 -9.17 10.97 -20.94
N LYS A 35 -8.37 10.32 -21.80
CA LYS A 35 -7.12 9.64 -21.43
C LYS A 35 -6.35 10.52 -20.43
N PRO A 36 -5.85 9.98 -19.30
CA PRO A 36 -5.15 10.80 -18.32
C PRO A 36 -4.02 11.56 -19.03
N GLU A 37 -4.11 12.88 -19.02
CA GLU A 37 -3.00 13.74 -19.40
C GLU A 37 -1.83 13.38 -18.49
N ALA A 38 -0.68 13.09 -19.09
CA ALA A 38 0.49 12.66 -18.33
C ALA A 38 0.86 13.77 -17.34
N PRO A 39 1.16 13.44 -16.07
CA PRO A 39 1.60 14.45 -15.11
C PRO A 39 2.79 15.22 -15.69
N ALA A 40 2.92 16.50 -15.29
CA ALA A 40 3.97 17.43 -15.71
C ALA A 40 5.25 16.71 -16.13
N LYS A 41 5.66 16.87 -17.41
CA LYS A 41 6.85 16.21 -17.96
C LYS A 41 8.03 16.40 -17.03
N VAL A 42 8.47 15.32 -16.37
CA VAL A 42 9.70 15.34 -15.58
C VAL A 42 10.83 15.81 -16.51
N PRO A 43 11.63 16.82 -16.13
CA PRO A 43 12.71 17.31 -16.97
C PRO A 43 13.63 16.15 -17.40
N ALA A 44 13.97 16.08 -18.69
CA ALA A 44 14.78 14.99 -19.25
C ALA A 44 16.18 14.90 -18.62
N GLU A 45 16.69 16.00 -18.05
CA GLU A 45 17.98 16.07 -17.37
C GLU A 45 17.89 15.79 -15.84
N GLY A 46 16.68 15.52 -15.32
CA GLY A 46 16.42 15.39 -13.88
C GLY A 46 16.45 16.73 -13.14
N LEU A 47 16.03 16.71 -11.86
CA LEU A 47 15.97 17.87 -10.98
C LEU A 47 17.33 18.03 -10.27
N LYS A 48 17.99 19.19 -10.40
CA LYS A 48 19.41 19.37 -10.06
C LYS A 48 19.65 19.94 -8.67
N ASN A 49 18.68 20.65 -8.12
CA ASN A 49 18.78 21.33 -6.83
C ASN A 49 17.42 21.41 -6.13
N ALA A 50 17.43 21.81 -4.85
CA ALA A 50 16.21 21.91 -4.03
C ALA A 50 15.15 22.86 -4.64
N ALA A 51 15.56 23.98 -5.25
CA ALA A 51 14.63 24.94 -5.84
C ALA A 51 13.91 24.38 -7.08
N GLU A 52 14.62 23.64 -7.94
CA GLU A 52 14.00 22.94 -9.07
C GLU A 52 13.06 21.83 -8.60
N VAL A 53 13.42 21.10 -7.55
CA VAL A 53 12.57 20.09 -6.92
C VAL A 53 11.29 20.70 -6.37
N GLU A 54 11.43 21.77 -5.60
CA GLU A 54 10.28 22.49 -5.02
C GLU A 54 9.37 23.03 -6.13
N ALA A 55 9.92 23.69 -7.14
CA ALA A 55 9.15 24.21 -8.27
C ALA A 55 8.42 23.09 -9.05
N PHE A 56 9.02 21.91 -9.17
CA PHE A 56 8.35 20.76 -9.79
C PHE A 56 7.12 20.33 -8.99
N PHE A 57 7.26 20.15 -7.68
CA PHE A 57 6.13 19.74 -6.82
C PHE A 57 5.10 20.86 -6.65
N ASP A 58 5.49 22.12 -6.64
CA ASP A 58 4.57 23.26 -6.58
C ASP A 58 3.65 23.36 -7.78
N ASN A 59 4.09 22.87 -8.94
CA ASN A 59 3.24 22.78 -10.13
C ASN A 59 2.40 21.49 -10.13
N LEU A 60 3.00 20.35 -9.77
CA LEU A 60 2.35 19.05 -9.87
C LEU A 60 1.31 18.80 -8.77
N VAL A 61 1.62 19.14 -7.53
CA VAL A 61 0.80 18.73 -6.37
C VAL A 61 -0.57 19.40 -6.36
N PRO A 62 -0.71 20.72 -6.60
CA PRO A 62 -2.02 21.35 -6.63
C PRO A 62 -2.94 20.73 -7.70
N GLU A 63 -2.41 20.43 -8.89
CA GLU A 63 -3.17 19.78 -9.98
C GLU A 63 -3.69 18.40 -9.55
N LEU A 64 -2.84 17.58 -8.91
CA LEU A 64 -3.25 16.26 -8.42
C LEU A 64 -4.23 16.35 -7.25
N MET A 65 -4.03 17.30 -6.33
CA MET A 65 -4.94 17.51 -5.20
C MET A 65 -6.33 17.92 -5.68
N GLU A 66 -6.42 18.82 -6.67
CA GLU A 66 -7.68 19.18 -7.31
C GLU A 66 -8.31 17.97 -8.01
N LYS A 67 -7.53 17.25 -8.83
CA LYS A 67 -8.03 16.08 -9.57
C LYS A 67 -8.57 14.97 -8.68
N TYR A 68 -7.89 14.67 -7.58
CA TYR A 68 -8.23 13.56 -6.68
C TYR A 68 -8.98 14.01 -5.43
N GLN A 69 -9.34 15.29 -5.33
CA GLN A 69 -10.06 15.88 -4.19
C GLN A 69 -9.36 15.58 -2.86
N VAL A 70 -8.02 15.72 -2.84
CA VAL A 70 -7.20 15.49 -1.65
C VAL A 70 -7.04 16.80 -0.89
N PRO A 71 -7.49 16.91 0.37
CA PRO A 71 -7.51 18.18 1.09
C PRO A 71 -6.12 18.66 1.54
N GLY A 72 -5.20 17.74 1.80
CA GLY A 72 -3.86 18.06 2.28
C GLY A 72 -2.85 16.94 2.02
N VAL A 73 -1.62 17.33 1.69
CA VAL A 73 -0.50 16.43 1.38
C VAL A 73 0.78 16.96 2.00
N ALA A 74 1.59 16.08 2.59
CA ALA A 74 2.98 16.37 2.93
C ALA A 74 3.92 15.55 2.04
N ILE A 75 4.96 16.19 1.50
CA ILE A 75 5.99 15.56 0.68
C ILE A 75 7.35 15.76 1.34
N SER A 76 8.12 14.69 1.46
CA SER A 76 9.53 14.73 1.85
C SER A 76 10.37 13.99 0.81
N LEU A 77 11.43 14.63 0.30
CA LEU A 77 12.38 14.05 -0.63
C LEU A 77 13.77 14.02 -0.01
N VAL A 78 14.37 12.83 0.05
CA VAL A 78 15.74 12.63 0.55
C VAL A 78 16.59 12.04 -0.56
N LYS A 79 17.78 12.62 -0.79
CA LYS A 79 18.78 12.13 -1.74
C LYS A 79 20.16 12.20 -1.11
N ASP A 80 20.95 11.14 -1.27
CA ASP A 80 22.33 11.07 -0.75
C ASP A 80 22.41 11.40 0.76
N GLY A 81 21.42 10.93 1.53
CA GLY A 81 21.30 11.17 2.97
C GLY A 81 20.91 12.59 3.36
N LYS A 82 20.59 13.47 2.39
CA LYS A 82 20.18 14.86 2.63
C LYS A 82 18.73 15.07 2.23
N GLN A 83 17.98 15.75 3.09
CA GLN A 83 16.63 16.19 2.76
C GLN A 83 16.71 17.36 1.77
N LEU A 84 16.17 17.15 0.57
CA LEU A 84 16.10 18.14 -0.49
C LEU A 84 14.79 18.94 -0.47
N LEU A 85 13.72 18.35 0.07
CA LEU A 85 12.42 18.99 0.21
C LEU A 85 11.72 18.40 1.45
N ALA A 86 11.08 19.25 2.24
CA ALA A 86 9.89 18.91 3.00
C ALA A 86 8.89 20.05 2.83
N LYS A 87 7.68 19.73 2.37
CA LYS A 87 6.67 20.74 2.09
C LYS A 87 5.26 20.18 2.23
N GLY A 88 4.41 20.96 2.89
CA GLY A 88 2.98 20.71 3.01
C GLY A 88 2.19 21.49 1.97
N TYR A 89 1.12 20.89 1.47
CA TYR A 89 0.18 21.47 0.52
C TYR A 89 -1.24 21.31 1.08
N GLY A 90 -2.08 22.34 0.88
CA GLY A 90 -3.46 22.36 1.37
C GLY A 90 -3.58 22.41 2.89
N TYR A 91 -4.61 21.75 3.41
CA TYR A 91 -5.06 21.91 4.79
C TYR A 91 -5.02 20.60 5.56
N ALA A 92 -4.48 20.65 6.77
CA ALA A 92 -4.58 19.58 7.76
C ALA A 92 -5.99 19.52 8.35
N ASN A 93 -6.68 20.67 8.42
CA ASN A 93 -8.06 20.77 8.87
C ASN A 93 -8.81 21.81 8.03
N LEU A 94 -9.89 21.37 7.35
CA LEU A 94 -10.69 22.23 6.48
C LEU A 94 -11.56 23.22 7.25
N ASP A 95 -12.05 22.86 8.44
CA ASP A 95 -12.94 23.71 9.24
C ASP A 95 -12.19 24.88 9.86
N THR A 96 -10.96 24.63 10.34
CA THR A 96 -10.11 25.67 10.94
C THR A 96 -9.23 26.39 9.93
N GLY A 97 -9.09 25.83 8.71
CA GLY A 97 -8.15 26.31 7.70
C GLY A 97 -6.69 26.10 8.10
N GLU A 98 -6.39 25.16 9.00
CA GLU A 98 -5.03 24.85 9.42
C GLU A 98 -4.25 24.25 8.25
N PRO A 99 -3.10 24.82 7.83
CA PRO A 99 -2.33 24.31 6.72
C PRO A 99 -1.60 23.02 7.08
N VAL A 100 -1.32 22.18 6.09
CA VAL A 100 -0.36 21.07 6.28
C VAL A 100 1.04 21.65 6.46
N ARG A 101 1.73 21.23 7.52
CA ARG A 101 3.14 21.53 7.81
C ARG A 101 3.89 20.20 7.80
N ALA A 102 4.77 19.99 6.81
CA ALA A 102 5.35 18.66 6.57
C ALA A 102 6.14 18.08 7.74
N GLU A 103 6.69 18.94 8.59
CA GLU A 103 7.50 18.60 9.75
C GLU A 103 6.67 18.33 11.01
N GLU A 104 5.41 18.78 11.05
CA GLU A 104 4.61 18.86 12.28
C GLU A 104 3.28 18.10 12.16
N THR A 105 2.63 18.15 10.98
CA THR A 105 1.32 17.56 10.77
C THR A 105 1.41 16.03 10.81
N LEU A 106 0.64 15.42 11.72
CA LEU A 106 0.54 13.98 11.84
C LEU A 106 -0.51 13.41 10.88
N PHE A 107 -0.16 12.31 10.22
CA PHE A 107 -1.05 11.55 9.35
C PHE A 107 -1.26 10.15 9.89
N ARG A 108 -2.46 9.58 9.68
CA ARG A 108 -2.69 8.15 9.87
C ARG A 108 -2.05 7.40 8.70
N ILE A 109 -0.95 6.71 8.95
CA ILE A 109 -0.13 6.07 7.91
C ILE A 109 -0.61 4.68 7.46
N ALA A 110 -1.70 4.18 8.05
CA ALA A 110 -2.34 2.90 7.72
C ALA A 110 -1.33 1.74 7.57
N SER A 111 -1.34 1.01 6.46
CA SER A 111 -0.49 -0.17 6.24
C SER A 111 1.02 0.11 6.24
N ILE A 112 1.47 1.37 6.19
CA ILE A 112 2.88 1.71 6.40
C ILE A 112 3.35 1.27 7.80
N SER A 113 2.44 1.24 8.79
CA SER A 113 2.72 0.74 10.14
C SER A 113 3.34 -0.66 10.16
N LYS A 114 3.03 -1.52 9.18
CA LYS A 114 3.59 -2.89 9.09
C LYS A 114 5.12 -2.88 9.02
N LEU A 115 5.71 -1.90 8.34
CA LEU A 115 7.17 -1.79 8.25
C LEU A 115 7.80 -1.60 9.63
N PHE A 116 7.20 -0.79 10.48
CA PHE A 116 7.67 -0.59 11.86
C PHE A 116 7.56 -1.88 12.68
N THR A 117 6.44 -2.60 12.55
CA THR A 117 6.27 -3.92 13.18
C THR A 117 7.32 -4.92 12.70
N TRP A 118 7.59 -4.97 11.40
CA TRP A 118 8.59 -5.88 10.83
C TRP A 118 10.02 -5.52 11.23
N ILE A 119 10.35 -4.24 11.35
CA ILE A 119 11.64 -3.80 11.92
C ILE A 119 11.76 -4.29 13.37
N ALA A 120 10.72 -4.12 14.19
CA ALA A 120 10.74 -4.61 15.57
C ALA A 120 10.91 -6.14 15.63
N VAL A 121 10.23 -6.89 14.75
CA VAL A 121 10.42 -8.34 14.64
C VAL A 121 11.87 -8.68 14.27
N MET A 122 12.45 -8.01 13.27
CA MET A 122 13.82 -8.30 12.84
C MET A 122 14.86 -7.96 13.92
N GLN A 123 14.64 -6.92 14.73
CA GLN A 123 15.48 -6.67 15.91
C GLN A 123 15.42 -7.83 16.91
N GLN A 124 14.24 -8.42 17.13
CA GLN A 124 14.11 -9.62 17.98
C GLN A 124 14.73 -10.87 17.34
N VAL A 125 14.79 -10.94 16.01
CA VAL A 125 15.52 -11.99 15.28
C VAL A 125 17.02 -11.86 15.47
N GLU A 126 17.56 -10.64 15.36
CA GLU A 126 18.99 -10.37 15.61
C GLU A 126 19.40 -10.71 17.04
N GLU A 127 18.50 -10.51 18.01
CA GLU A 127 18.71 -10.92 19.41
C GLU A 127 18.49 -12.43 19.67
N GLY A 128 18.12 -13.20 18.65
CA GLY A 128 17.86 -14.65 18.77
C GLY A 128 16.58 -15.01 19.53
N LYS A 129 15.70 -14.05 19.78
CA LYS A 129 14.42 -14.24 20.48
C LYS A 129 13.30 -14.74 19.57
N ILE A 130 13.38 -14.39 18.29
CA ILE A 130 12.48 -14.88 17.24
C ILE A 130 13.33 -15.58 16.18
N ASP A 131 12.96 -16.81 15.87
CA ASP A 131 13.42 -17.54 14.70
C ASP A 131 12.34 -17.46 13.61
N LEU A 132 12.74 -17.05 12.40
CA LEU A 132 11.82 -16.78 11.28
C LEU A 132 11.10 -18.03 10.75
N ASP A 133 11.72 -19.19 10.90
CA ASP A 133 11.29 -20.45 10.29
C ASP A 133 10.68 -21.41 11.32
N THR A 134 10.64 -21.00 12.57
CA THR A 134 9.95 -21.68 13.67
C THR A 134 8.44 -21.40 13.65
N ASP A 135 7.65 -22.42 14.00
CA ASP A 135 6.21 -22.32 14.23
C ASP A 135 5.90 -21.18 15.21
N VAL A 136 5.06 -20.22 14.80
CA VAL A 136 4.69 -19.05 15.60
C VAL A 136 4.00 -19.42 16.91
N ASN A 137 3.36 -20.60 16.97
CA ASN A 137 2.75 -21.11 18.20
C ASN A 137 3.76 -21.40 19.32
N LYS A 138 5.07 -21.36 19.05
CA LYS A 138 6.08 -21.39 20.12
C LYS A 138 6.17 -20.07 20.89
N TYR A 139 5.75 -18.95 20.28
CA TYR A 139 5.78 -17.62 20.89
C TYR A 139 4.43 -17.19 21.47
N LEU A 140 3.32 -17.72 20.92
CA LEU A 140 1.96 -17.39 21.36
C LEU A 140 1.58 -18.16 22.63
N LYS A 141 1.04 -17.43 23.63
CA LYS A 141 0.66 -18.02 24.94
C LYS A 141 -0.85 -18.12 25.15
N GLU A 142 -1.63 -17.19 24.59
CA GLU A 142 -3.06 -17.06 24.87
C GLU A 142 -3.94 -17.80 23.86
N PHE A 143 -3.45 -17.97 22.63
CA PHE A 143 -4.16 -18.65 21.57
C PHE A 143 -3.20 -19.45 20.70
N ARG A 144 -3.76 -20.30 19.84
CA ARG A 144 -3.00 -21.04 18.85
C ARG A 144 -3.55 -20.76 17.46
N ILE A 145 -2.65 -20.64 16.51
CA ILE A 145 -2.93 -20.54 15.09
C ILE A 145 -2.91 -21.96 14.52
N PRO A 146 -4.02 -22.45 13.93
CA PRO A 146 -4.00 -23.75 13.27
C PRO A 146 -3.15 -23.70 12.00
N ASP A 147 -2.62 -24.85 11.59
CA ASP A 147 -1.96 -25.02 10.30
C ASP A 147 -2.93 -24.65 9.18
N THR A 148 -2.56 -23.64 8.38
CA THR A 148 -3.34 -23.22 7.21
C THR A 148 -3.09 -24.11 5.99
N PHE A 149 -1.94 -24.81 5.96
CA PHE A 149 -1.63 -25.84 4.99
C PHE A 149 -1.35 -27.17 5.72
N PRO A 150 -1.89 -28.31 5.25
CA PRO A 150 -1.74 -29.58 5.95
C PRO A 150 -0.27 -29.94 6.27
N GLY A 151 0.02 -30.14 7.55
CA GLY A 151 1.35 -30.52 8.05
C GLY A 151 2.41 -29.42 7.94
N ARG A 152 2.01 -28.16 7.73
CA ARG A 152 2.91 -27.01 7.61
C ARG A 152 2.47 -25.92 8.58
N PRO A 153 3.24 -25.70 9.67
CA PRO A 153 2.93 -24.64 10.62
C PRO A 153 3.13 -23.26 10.00
N VAL A 154 2.38 -22.29 10.52
CA VAL A 154 2.60 -20.87 10.21
C VAL A 154 3.90 -20.42 10.90
N THR A 155 4.80 -19.79 10.15
CA THR A 155 6.07 -19.25 10.67
C THR A 155 6.06 -17.73 10.64
N MET A 156 6.99 -17.09 11.35
CA MET A 156 7.09 -15.62 11.31
C MET A 156 7.38 -15.14 9.88
N ARG A 157 8.18 -15.89 9.10
CA ARG A 157 8.42 -15.61 7.68
C ARG A 157 7.10 -15.58 6.90
N HIS A 158 6.22 -16.55 7.10
CA HIS A 158 4.92 -16.58 6.42
C HIS A 158 4.06 -15.35 6.74
N LEU A 159 4.09 -14.86 7.98
CA LEU A 159 3.37 -13.65 8.37
C LEU A 159 3.94 -12.40 7.70
N MET A 160 5.26 -12.23 7.72
CA MET A 160 5.95 -11.08 7.13
C MET A 160 5.79 -11.01 5.61
N THR A 161 5.73 -12.16 4.93
CA THR A 161 5.59 -12.24 3.47
C THR A 161 4.16 -12.37 2.99
N HIS A 162 3.17 -12.31 3.89
CA HIS A 162 1.75 -12.51 3.54
C HIS A 162 1.47 -13.84 2.83
N THR A 163 2.17 -14.91 3.21
CA THR A 163 2.00 -16.26 2.64
C THR A 163 1.49 -17.27 3.67
N ALA A 164 1.01 -16.80 4.83
CA ALA A 164 0.42 -17.65 5.85
C ALA A 164 -0.93 -18.26 5.44
N GLY A 165 -1.53 -17.83 4.34
CA GLY A 165 -2.84 -18.34 3.89
C GLY A 165 -4.03 -17.75 4.64
N PHE A 166 -3.82 -16.64 5.38
CA PHE A 166 -4.91 -15.87 5.96
C PHE A 166 -5.61 -15.03 4.88
N ASP A 167 -6.92 -14.89 5.03
CA ASP A 167 -7.72 -13.94 4.27
C ASP A 167 -7.83 -12.64 5.07
N ASP A 168 -8.05 -11.53 4.35
CA ASP A 168 -8.33 -10.25 4.97
C ASP A 168 -9.85 -10.06 5.02
N HIS A 169 -10.40 -9.98 6.23
CA HIS A 169 -11.77 -9.54 6.40
C HIS A 169 -11.74 -8.04 6.67
N ILE A 170 -12.11 -7.28 5.64
CA ILE A 170 -12.34 -5.84 5.79
C ILE A 170 -13.49 -5.67 6.79
N GLU A 171 -13.14 -5.34 8.04
CA GLU A 171 -14.10 -4.91 9.03
C GLU A 171 -14.85 -3.70 8.43
N PRO A 172 -16.20 -3.72 8.36
CA PRO A 172 -16.99 -2.65 7.75
C PRO A 172 -16.71 -1.26 8.34
N ARG A 173 -16.12 -1.20 9.54
CA ARG A 173 -15.80 0.03 10.27
C ARG A 173 -14.48 0.67 9.87
N ILE A 174 -13.62 -0.01 9.10
CA ILE A 174 -12.30 0.53 8.70
C ILE A 174 -12.38 1.19 7.32
N TYR A 175 -13.26 0.70 6.45
CA TYR A 175 -13.51 1.28 5.14
C TYR A 175 -15.01 1.45 4.96
N SER A 176 -15.44 2.71 4.86
CA SER A 176 -16.80 3.01 4.43
C SER A 176 -16.84 3.20 2.91
N ARG A 177 -17.91 2.68 2.29
CA ARG A 177 -18.24 2.98 0.88
C ARG A 177 -19.07 4.25 0.74
N ASP A 178 -19.68 4.73 1.82
CA ASP A 178 -20.54 5.91 1.86
C ASP A 178 -20.23 6.79 3.07
N SER A 179 -20.28 8.12 2.92
CA SER A 179 -19.99 9.02 4.04
C SER A 179 -20.96 8.84 5.21
N SER A 180 -22.16 8.31 4.98
CA SER A 180 -23.13 8.00 6.03
C SER A 180 -22.75 6.84 6.94
N ASP A 181 -21.84 5.94 6.53
CA ASP A 181 -21.36 4.84 7.38
C ASP A 181 -20.07 5.20 8.15
N LEU A 182 -19.61 6.47 8.09
CA LEU A 182 -18.45 6.92 8.86
C LEU A 182 -18.82 7.14 10.33
N GLU A 183 -18.22 6.36 11.23
CA GLU A 183 -18.32 6.60 12.67
C GLU A 183 -17.39 7.77 13.09
N PRO A 184 -17.88 8.71 13.91
CA PRO A 184 -17.06 9.84 14.37
C PRO A 184 -15.91 9.38 15.26
N LEU A 185 -14.76 10.08 15.15
CA LEU A 185 -13.52 9.70 15.85
C LEU A 185 -13.66 9.52 17.36
N SER A 186 -14.59 10.24 17.99
CA SER A 186 -14.88 10.14 19.43
C SER A 186 -15.27 8.73 19.87
N VAL A 187 -15.87 7.93 18.99
CA VAL A 187 -16.26 6.54 19.27
C VAL A 187 -15.05 5.63 19.52
N PHE A 188 -13.87 6.00 19.03
CA PHE A 188 -12.64 5.20 19.15
C PHE A 188 -11.72 5.66 20.29
N LEU A 189 -12.08 6.71 21.03
CA LEU A 189 -11.23 7.35 22.05
C LEU A 189 -11.73 7.14 23.49
N GLU A 190 -12.75 6.29 23.68
CA GLU A 190 -13.20 5.77 25.00
C GLU A 190 -12.52 4.44 25.34
#